data_AF-R7YTY3-F1
#
_entry.id   AF-R7YTY3-F1
#
_cell.length_a   1.000
_cell.length_b   1.000
_cell.length_c   1.000
_cell.angle_alpha   90.00
_cell.angle_beta   90.00
_cell.angle_gamma   90.00
#
_symmetry.space_group_name_H-M   'P 1'
#
loop_
_entity.id
_entity.type
_entity.pdbx_description
1 polymer ?
#
loop_
_entity_poly.entity_id
_entity_poly.type
_entity_poly.pdbx_seq_one_letter_code
_entity_poly.pdbx_strand_id
1 'polypeptide(L)'
;MPSAIVTGATGILGREIVLELGKNPQQWPTVHALSRSKKDAYPDSVVHNHIDLTSSADDMAKQLENVKADYVFFAAYLQKETEQENWDVNGDMLENFLSALDKTGASQQIKRIILVTGAKQYGVHLGQPKNPMVESDPWLTGPDRPPNFYYRQQEVLHTYCKDKPIDWVVTYPNDVIGFAKGNFMNLGTSVGLYAAVTKEMGQELVFPGSETFYTRFDCFTFSRLHAQFCVWAALEPRAGNEAFNVVNGDAESWQNLWPKLAARFGLKVKEDQFLQDAPDASTAELAERPPLAEVEKEVGLVGKVKQSKVEQRIDLTKWSQKPEVKKAWQSLADREGLEKDAFEKATWDFLGFVLGRNYDLVISMSKARKLGWTGYIDTWDSLSEVFDDLESEKILPKTK
;
A
#
# COMPACT_ATOMS: atom_id res chain seq x y z
N MET A 1 -3.28 -6.55 30.19
CA MET A 1 -3.04 -5.45 29.23
C MET A 1 -2.74 -6.09 27.90
N PRO A 2 -3.25 -5.56 26.78
CA PRO A 2 -3.08 -6.19 25.48
C PRO A 2 -1.61 -6.20 25.04
N SER A 3 -1.18 -7.27 24.40
CA SER A 3 0.12 -7.37 23.72
C SER A 3 -0.03 -7.68 22.24
N ALA A 4 0.98 -7.34 21.44
CA ALA A 4 0.91 -7.43 19.99
C ALA A 4 2.12 -8.17 19.38
N ILE A 5 1.88 -8.90 18.29
CA ILE A 5 2.89 -9.35 17.32
C ILE A 5 2.63 -8.60 16.01
N VAL A 6 3.64 -7.99 15.43
CA VAL A 6 3.54 -7.33 14.11
C VAL A 6 4.56 -7.96 13.16
N THR A 7 4.09 -8.69 12.15
CA THR A 7 4.96 -9.18 11.06
C THR A 7 5.14 -8.10 9.99
N GLY A 8 6.27 -8.13 9.29
CA GLY A 8 6.58 -7.08 8.31
C GLY A 8 6.84 -5.73 8.99
N ALA A 9 7.39 -5.75 10.21
CA ALA A 9 7.57 -4.57 11.07
C ALA A 9 8.45 -3.46 10.46
N THR A 10 9.21 -3.75 9.40
CA THR A 10 10.04 -2.77 8.67
C THR A 10 9.41 -2.33 7.34
N GLY A 11 8.21 -2.81 7.01
CA GLY A 11 7.47 -2.43 5.80
C GLY A 11 6.64 -1.16 6.00
N ILE A 12 6.12 -0.59 4.90
CA ILE A 12 5.42 0.70 4.89
C ILE A 12 4.22 0.77 5.84
N LEU A 13 3.44 -0.30 5.99
CA LEU A 13 2.31 -0.37 6.91
C LEU A 13 2.70 -0.97 8.27
N GLY A 14 3.45 -2.08 8.27
CA GLY A 14 3.86 -2.77 9.51
C GLY A 14 4.68 -1.88 10.44
N ARG A 15 5.56 -1.04 9.91
CA ARG A 15 6.32 -0.05 10.69
C ARG A 15 5.42 0.93 11.42
N GLU A 16 4.44 1.50 10.72
CA GLU A 16 3.52 2.45 11.34
C GLU A 16 2.61 1.78 12.38
N ILE A 17 2.22 0.51 12.17
CA ILE A 17 1.49 -0.27 13.19
C ILE A 17 2.34 -0.41 14.46
N VAL A 18 3.64 -0.74 14.34
CA VAL A 18 4.55 -0.82 15.49
C VAL A 18 4.67 0.53 16.20
N LEU A 19 4.84 1.61 15.45
CA LEU A 19 4.96 2.96 16.02
C LEU A 19 3.67 3.41 16.71
N GLU A 20 2.51 3.14 16.11
CA GLU A 20 1.20 3.49 16.69
C GLU A 20 0.94 2.76 18.00
N LEU A 21 1.21 1.44 18.05
CA LEU A 21 1.15 0.66 19.29
C LEU A 21 2.11 1.22 20.35
N GLY A 22 3.33 1.57 19.93
CA GLY A 22 4.38 2.11 20.79
C GLY A 22 4.10 3.50 21.38
N LYS A 23 3.13 4.27 20.84
CA LYS A 23 2.73 5.57 21.42
C LYS A 23 2.13 5.44 22.82
N ASN A 24 1.50 4.31 23.13
CA ASN A 24 0.78 4.10 24.38
C ASN A 24 1.31 2.86 25.15
N PRO A 25 2.53 2.91 25.71
CA PRO A 25 3.15 1.77 26.38
C PRO A 25 2.39 1.28 27.63
N GLN A 26 1.56 2.12 28.24
CA GLN A 26 0.66 1.71 29.32
C GLN A 26 -0.48 0.81 28.83
N GLN A 27 -0.95 1.02 27.61
CA GLN A 27 -1.96 0.18 26.98
C GLN A 27 -1.32 -1.06 26.36
N TRP A 28 -0.20 -0.88 25.64
CA TRP A 28 0.55 -1.91 24.93
C TRP A 28 1.95 -2.08 25.55
N PRO A 29 2.06 -2.74 26.73
CA PRO A 29 3.34 -2.91 27.43
C PRO A 29 4.30 -3.86 26.71
N THR A 30 3.82 -4.62 25.71
CA THR A 30 4.66 -5.55 24.95
C THR A 30 4.21 -5.58 23.49
N VAL A 31 5.11 -5.16 22.61
CA VAL A 31 4.94 -5.21 21.15
C VAL A 31 6.12 -5.96 20.55
N HIS A 32 5.87 -7.12 19.95
CA HIS A 32 6.86 -7.89 19.21
C HIS A 32 6.90 -7.44 17.75
N ALA A 33 7.95 -6.72 17.37
CA ALA A 33 8.20 -6.32 15.99
C ALA A 33 9.01 -7.41 15.26
N LEU A 34 8.37 -8.13 14.33
CA LEU A 34 8.98 -9.26 13.63
C LEU A 34 9.45 -8.87 12.22
N SER A 35 10.75 -9.05 11.96
CA SER A 35 11.33 -8.90 10.62
C SER A 35 12.68 -9.62 10.50
N ARG A 36 13.16 -9.85 9.26
CA ARG A 36 14.47 -10.48 9.02
C ARG A 36 15.64 -9.65 9.54
N SER A 37 15.56 -8.32 9.46
CA SER A 37 16.66 -7.41 9.80
C SER A 37 16.21 -6.36 10.81
N LYS A 38 17.06 -6.08 11.82
CA LYS A 38 16.86 -4.97 12.76
C LYS A 38 17.24 -3.66 12.07
N LYS A 39 16.27 -2.97 11.47
CA LYS A 39 16.52 -1.77 10.65
C LYS A 39 15.92 -0.47 11.19
N ASP A 40 15.10 -0.52 12.23
CA ASP A 40 14.39 0.66 12.73
C ASP A 40 14.67 0.93 14.21
N ALA A 41 14.63 2.22 14.57
CA ALA A 41 14.58 2.67 15.94
C ALA A 41 13.13 2.55 16.43
N TYR A 42 12.90 1.68 17.41
CA TYR A 42 11.59 1.49 18.00
C TYR A 42 11.51 2.11 19.40
N PRO A 43 10.31 2.49 19.88
CA PRO A 43 10.08 2.85 21.28
C PRO A 43 10.52 1.73 22.24
N ASP A 44 10.86 2.08 23.48
CA ASP A 44 11.39 1.13 24.48
C ASP A 44 10.45 -0.06 24.80
N SER A 45 9.13 0.10 24.59
CA SER A 45 8.14 -0.97 24.79
C SER A 45 8.09 -2.01 23.65
N VAL A 46 8.85 -1.77 22.57
CA VAL A 46 8.89 -2.64 21.39
C VAL A 46 10.12 -3.54 21.45
N VAL A 47 9.87 -4.84 21.40
CA VAL A 47 10.89 -5.88 21.31
C VAL A 47 11.01 -6.30 19.86
N HIS A 48 12.18 -6.11 19.25
CA HIS A 48 12.46 -6.67 17.93
C HIS A 48 12.82 -8.15 18.05
N ASN A 49 12.14 -8.99 17.29
CA ASN A 49 12.48 -10.41 17.16
C ASN A 49 12.71 -10.74 15.69
N HIS A 50 13.71 -11.59 15.42
CA HIS A 50 13.98 -12.06 14.08
C HIS A 50 12.91 -13.07 13.64
N ILE A 51 12.44 -12.94 12.41
CA ILE A 51 11.70 -14.02 11.73
C ILE A 51 12.03 -14.05 10.24
N ASP A 52 12.14 -15.26 9.68
CA ASP A 52 12.07 -15.50 8.24
C ASP A 52 10.75 -16.16 7.87
N LEU A 53 9.81 -15.36 7.36
CA LEU A 53 8.49 -15.83 6.94
C LEU A 53 8.53 -16.78 5.75
N THR A 54 9.68 -16.90 5.06
CA THR A 54 9.85 -17.87 3.96
C THR A 54 10.39 -19.24 4.42
N SER A 55 10.71 -19.38 5.72
CA SER A 55 11.19 -20.64 6.29
C SER A 55 10.05 -21.60 6.63
N SER A 56 10.39 -22.82 7.07
CA SER A 56 9.40 -23.82 7.47
C SER A 56 8.68 -23.42 8.77
N ALA A 57 7.49 -23.97 9.00
CA ALA A 57 6.77 -23.78 10.27
C ALA A 57 7.58 -24.21 11.50
N ASP A 58 8.43 -25.25 11.37
CA ASP A 58 9.30 -25.71 12.46
C ASP A 58 10.44 -24.72 12.74
N ASP A 59 11.01 -24.10 11.72
CA ASP A 59 12.06 -23.11 11.90
C ASP A 59 11.51 -21.79 12.43
N MET A 60 10.33 -21.36 11.95
CA MET A 60 9.60 -20.25 12.55
C MET A 60 9.25 -20.52 14.02
N ALA A 61 8.84 -21.75 14.38
CA ALA A 61 8.52 -22.09 15.76
C ALA A 61 9.74 -21.91 16.69
N LYS A 62 10.94 -22.32 16.26
CA LYS A 62 12.20 -22.09 17.00
C LYS A 62 12.49 -20.60 17.16
N GLN A 63 12.23 -19.79 16.13
CA GLN A 63 12.43 -18.34 16.17
C GLN A 63 11.42 -17.63 17.08
N LEU A 64 10.26 -18.25 17.34
CA LEU A 64 9.13 -17.70 18.09
C LEU A 64 8.96 -18.27 19.51
N GLU A 65 9.89 -19.10 20.03
CA GLU A 65 9.74 -19.81 21.32
C GLU A 65 9.29 -18.91 22.49
N ASN A 66 9.71 -17.65 22.51
CA ASN A 66 9.40 -16.69 23.58
C ASN A 66 8.50 -15.52 23.12
N VAL A 67 7.77 -15.70 22.02
CA VAL A 67 6.91 -14.67 21.43
C VAL A 67 5.45 -15.06 21.65
N LYS A 68 4.72 -14.28 22.45
CA LYS A 68 3.29 -14.49 22.72
C LYS A 68 2.56 -13.16 22.77
N ALA A 69 1.37 -13.10 22.18
CA ALA A 69 0.57 -11.88 22.18
C ALA A 69 -0.94 -12.16 22.13
N ASP A 70 -1.73 -11.16 22.56
CA ASP A 70 -3.18 -11.16 22.39
C ASP A 70 -3.59 -10.87 20.93
N TYR A 71 -2.83 -10.03 20.23
CA TYR A 71 -3.17 -9.54 18.89
C TYR A 71 -2.04 -9.78 17.90
N VAL A 72 -2.38 -10.26 16.71
CA VAL A 72 -1.41 -10.46 15.63
C VAL A 72 -1.76 -9.54 14.48
N PHE A 73 -0.80 -8.76 14.00
CA PHE A 73 -0.89 -7.94 12.80
C PHE A 73 0.01 -8.56 11.74
N PHE A 74 -0.59 -9.19 10.73
CA PHE A 74 0.14 -9.78 9.62
C PHE A 74 0.23 -8.75 8.48
N ALA A 75 1.34 -8.01 8.43
CA ALA A 75 1.58 -6.92 7.49
C ALA A 75 2.79 -7.18 6.57
N ALA A 76 2.90 -8.42 6.08
CA ALA A 76 4.00 -8.87 5.24
C ALA A 76 3.49 -9.51 3.95
N TYR A 77 4.18 -9.24 2.84
CA TYR A 77 4.03 -9.97 1.59
C TYR A 77 5.39 -10.00 0.86
N LEU A 78 5.50 -10.88 -0.14
CA LEU A 78 6.65 -10.99 -1.02
C LEU A 78 6.16 -10.93 -2.48
N GLN A 79 6.69 -9.96 -3.23
CA GLN A 79 6.40 -9.83 -4.65
C GLN A 79 7.18 -10.89 -5.44
N LYS A 80 6.50 -11.54 -6.39
CA LYS A 80 7.02 -12.45 -7.40
C LYS A 80 6.66 -11.97 -8.81
N GLU A 81 7.24 -12.62 -9.81
CA GLU A 81 7.05 -12.26 -11.22
C GLU A 81 5.65 -12.64 -11.70
N THR A 82 5.14 -13.79 -11.26
CA THR A 82 3.82 -14.27 -11.65
C THR A 82 2.81 -14.26 -10.51
N GLU A 83 1.53 -14.13 -10.85
CA GLU A 83 0.46 -14.17 -9.84
C GLU A 83 0.31 -15.54 -9.18
N GLN A 84 0.69 -16.63 -9.88
CA GLN A 84 0.70 -17.96 -9.27
C GLN A 84 1.82 -18.08 -8.22
N GLU A 85 3.02 -17.58 -8.51
CA GLU A 85 4.09 -17.56 -7.50
C GLU A 85 3.74 -16.64 -6.32
N ASN A 86 3.05 -15.51 -6.57
CA ASN A 86 2.52 -14.67 -5.49
C ASN A 86 1.51 -15.44 -4.64
N TRP A 87 0.59 -16.19 -5.27
CA TRP A 87 -0.39 -17.05 -4.60
C TRP A 87 0.29 -18.08 -3.72
N ASP A 88 1.27 -18.81 -4.27
CA ASP A 88 1.99 -19.88 -3.58
C ASP A 88 2.83 -19.32 -2.42
N VAL A 89 3.67 -18.32 -2.65
CA VAL A 89 4.55 -17.84 -1.58
C VAL A 89 3.79 -17.13 -0.46
N ASN A 90 2.81 -16.29 -0.77
CA ASN A 90 2.16 -15.46 0.24
C ASN A 90 1.14 -16.22 1.09
N GLY A 91 0.50 -17.24 0.53
CA GLY A 91 -0.31 -18.16 1.33
C GLY A 91 0.55 -19.04 2.23
N ASP A 92 1.66 -19.61 1.70
CA ASP A 92 2.57 -20.45 2.47
C ASP A 92 3.17 -19.68 3.65
N MET A 93 3.54 -18.41 3.45
CA MET A 93 4.05 -17.56 4.53
C MET A 93 3.06 -17.43 5.68
N LEU A 94 1.77 -17.19 5.39
CA LEU A 94 0.75 -17.05 6.42
C LEU A 94 0.44 -18.41 7.08
N GLU A 95 0.28 -19.46 6.28
CA GLU A 95 -0.03 -20.81 6.76
C GLU A 95 1.07 -21.35 7.69
N ASN A 96 2.34 -21.24 7.26
CA ASN A 96 3.48 -21.67 8.07
C ASN A 96 3.64 -20.85 9.34
N PHE A 97 3.40 -19.53 9.27
CA PHE A 97 3.45 -18.67 10.44
C PHE A 97 2.37 -19.05 11.47
N LEU A 98 1.12 -19.27 11.03
CA LEU A 98 0.04 -19.69 11.91
C LEU A 98 0.30 -21.08 12.51
N SER A 99 0.85 -22.02 11.73
CA SER A 99 1.30 -23.33 12.21
C SER A 99 2.42 -23.23 13.26
N ALA A 100 3.36 -22.29 13.08
CA ALA A 100 4.40 -22.02 14.07
C ALA A 100 3.84 -21.48 15.40
N LEU A 101 2.81 -20.63 15.35
CA LEU A 101 2.11 -20.14 16.55
C LEU A 101 1.39 -21.27 17.29
N ASP A 102 0.84 -22.26 16.58
CA ASP A 102 0.29 -23.48 17.18
C ASP A 102 1.39 -24.34 17.83
N LYS A 103 2.50 -24.57 17.14
CA LYS A 103 3.64 -25.37 17.63
C LYS A 103 4.26 -24.80 18.92
N THR A 104 4.32 -23.48 19.04
CA THR A 104 4.83 -22.78 20.25
C THR A 104 3.78 -22.67 21.36
N GLY A 105 2.52 -23.02 21.07
CA GLY A 105 1.38 -22.79 21.97
C GLY A 105 1.00 -21.32 22.12
N ALA A 106 1.62 -20.39 21.36
CA ALA A 106 1.28 -18.97 21.37
C ALA A 106 -0.16 -18.72 20.91
N SER A 107 -0.69 -19.58 20.03
CA SER A 107 -2.06 -19.47 19.52
C SER A 107 -3.15 -19.52 20.60
N GLN A 108 -2.87 -20.12 21.76
CA GLN A 108 -3.81 -20.20 22.88
C GLN A 108 -4.10 -18.84 23.54
N GLN A 109 -3.23 -17.85 23.35
CA GLN A 109 -3.38 -16.50 23.90
C GLN A 109 -4.02 -15.53 22.89
N ILE A 110 -3.93 -15.83 21.61
CA ILE A 110 -4.38 -14.93 20.54
C ILE A 110 -5.90 -14.77 20.64
N LYS A 111 -6.35 -13.51 20.59
CA LYS A 111 -7.76 -13.12 20.54
C LYS A 111 -8.18 -12.73 19.14
N ARG A 112 -7.28 -12.09 18.39
CA ARG A 112 -7.58 -11.60 17.05
C ARG A 112 -6.33 -11.52 16.16
N ILE A 113 -6.53 -11.87 14.89
CA ILE A 113 -5.53 -11.74 13.83
C ILE A 113 -6.02 -10.72 12.81
N ILE A 114 -5.22 -9.68 12.57
CA ILE A 114 -5.47 -8.60 11.61
C ILE A 114 -4.56 -8.86 10.41
N LEU A 115 -5.15 -9.23 9.28
CA LEU A 115 -4.46 -9.42 8.00
C LEU A 115 -4.51 -8.14 7.17
N VAL A 116 -3.35 -7.68 6.70
CA VAL A 116 -3.26 -6.55 5.79
C VAL A 116 -3.17 -7.05 4.35
N THR A 117 -4.14 -6.68 3.52
CA THR A 117 -4.12 -6.93 2.07
C THR A 117 -4.15 -5.62 1.30
N GLY A 118 -5.16 -5.36 0.46
CA GLY A 118 -5.28 -4.11 -0.30
C GLY A 118 -6.39 -4.12 -1.34
N ALA A 119 -6.55 -3.00 -2.04
CA ALA A 119 -7.60 -2.80 -3.05
C ALA A 119 -7.48 -3.73 -4.27
N LYS A 120 -6.37 -4.47 -4.46
CA LYS A 120 -6.36 -5.59 -5.43
C LYS A 120 -7.43 -6.65 -5.09
N GLN A 121 -7.97 -6.65 -3.87
CA GLN A 121 -9.20 -7.34 -3.48
C GLN A 121 -10.36 -7.13 -4.48
N TYR A 122 -10.43 -5.93 -5.08
CA TYR A 122 -11.45 -5.54 -6.05
C TYR A 122 -10.96 -5.62 -7.49
N GLY A 123 -9.75 -6.14 -7.72
CA GLY A 123 -9.13 -6.25 -9.04
C GLY A 123 -8.72 -4.91 -9.66
N VAL A 124 -8.41 -3.88 -8.87
CA VAL A 124 -8.00 -2.56 -9.38
C VAL A 124 -6.79 -2.58 -10.33
N HIS A 125 -5.99 -3.65 -10.30
CA HIS A 125 -4.87 -3.91 -11.20
C HIS A 125 -5.26 -4.54 -12.54
N LEU A 126 -6.50 -5.05 -12.64
CA LEU A 126 -7.06 -5.69 -13.83
C LEU A 126 -7.92 -4.73 -14.67
N GLY A 127 -8.28 -3.57 -14.13
CA GLY A 127 -9.07 -2.55 -14.81
C GLY A 127 -10.12 -1.92 -13.92
N GLN A 128 -11.11 -1.28 -14.55
CA GLN A 128 -12.17 -0.52 -13.88
C GLN A 128 -12.95 -1.41 -12.89
N PRO A 129 -12.93 -1.09 -11.58
CA PRO A 129 -13.78 -1.74 -10.60
C PRO A 129 -15.19 -1.15 -10.59
N LYS A 130 -16.10 -1.80 -9.84
CA LYS A 130 -17.39 -1.20 -9.48
C LYS A 130 -17.15 -0.11 -8.43
N ASN A 131 -17.63 1.11 -8.71
CA ASN A 131 -17.49 2.25 -7.81
C ASN A 131 -18.84 2.66 -7.15
N PRO A 132 -18.85 3.02 -5.86
CA PRO A 132 -17.75 2.81 -4.92
C PRO A 132 -17.55 1.32 -4.60
N MET A 133 -16.30 0.92 -4.40
CA MET A 133 -15.94 -0.41 -3.90
C MET A 133 -16.41 -0.54 -2.45
N VAL A 134 -17.07 -1.67 -2.14
CA VAL A 134 -17.54 -2.00 -0.78
C VAL A 134 -17.14 -3.42 -0.42
N GLU A 135 -16.98 -3.72 0.86
CA GLU A 135 -16.42 -4.98 1.35
C GLU A 135 -17.29 -6.21 1.05
N SER A 136 -18.55 -6.00 0.66
CA SER A 136 -19.46 -7.06 0.20
C SER A 136 -19.35 -7.36 -1.30
N ASP A 137 -18.49 -6.66 -2.04
CA ASP A 137 -18.27 -6.95 -3.46
C ASP A 137 -17.64 -8.35 -3.62
N PRO A 138 -18.06 -9.13 -4.64
CA PRO A 138 -17.63 -10.50 -4.79
C PRO A 138 -16.13 -10.59 -5.09
N TRP A 139 -15.51 -11.68 -4.61
CA TRP A 139 -14.15 -12.01 -5.01
C TRP A 139 -14.12 -12.36 -6.50
N LEU A 140 -13.07 -11.90 -7.19
CA LEU A 140 -12.87 -12.15 -8.63
C LEU A 140 -12.26 -13.53 -8.84
N THR A 141 -13.06 -14.59 -8.70
CA THR A 141 -12.63 -15.98 -8.86
C THR A 141 -13.16 -16.60 -10.16
N GLY A 142 -12.45 -17.59 -10.71
CA GLY A 142 -12.90 -18.34 -11.88
C GLY A 142 -11.73 -18.71 -12.80
N PRO A 143 -11.97 -19.56 -13.82
CA PRO A 143 -10.92 -20.03 -14.73
C PRO A 143 -10.31 -18.90 -15.58
N ASP A 144 -11.09 -17.84 -15.84
CA ASP A 144 -10.66 -16.69 -16.65
C ASP A 144 -10.09 -15.54 -15.80
N ARG A 145 -9.81 -15.79 -14.51
CA ARG A 145 -9.27 -14.81 -13.57
C ARG A 145 -7.85 -15.22 -13.15
N PRO A 146 -6.88 -14.29 -13.15
CA PRO A 146 -5.59 -14.58 -12.56
C PRO A 146 -5.77 -14.84 -11.05
N PRO A 147 -4.96 -15.73 -10.45
CA PRO A 147 -5.00 -15.94 -9.01
C PRO A 147 -4.67 -14.63 -8.28
N ASN A 148 -5.30 -14.41 -7.13
CA ASN A 148 -5.01 -13.26 -6.27
C ASN A 148 -4.66 -13.77 -4.88
N PHE A 149 -3.40 -13.62 -4.48
CA PHE A 149 -2.90 -14.17 -3.23
C PHE A 149 -3.62 -13.63 -1.98
N TYR A 150 -4.30 -12.48 -2.08
CA TYR A 150 -5.16 -11.97 -1.01
C TYR A 150 -6.31 -12.93 -0.67
N TYR A 151 -6.86 -13.61 -1.68
CA TYR A 151 -7.94 -14.58 -1.48
C TYR A 151 -7.39 -15.81 -0.76
N ARG A 152 -6.22 -16.32 -1.18
CA ARG A 152 -5.57 -17.45 -0.50
C ARG A 152 -5.23 -17.14 0.96
N GLN A 153 -4.65 -15.97 1.24
CA GLN A 153 -4.34 -15.58 2.62
C GLN A 153 -5.61 -15.50 3.48
N GLN A 154 -6.70 -14.98 2.92
CA GLN A 154 -7.99 -14.94 3.62
C GLN A 154 -8.58 -16.35 3.82
N GLU A 155 -8.50 -17.25 2.84
CA GLU A 155 -8.92 -18.64 3.00
C GLU A 155 -8.14 -19.36 4.11
N VAL A 156 -6.82 -19.20 4.14
CA VAL A 156 -5.95 -19.73 5.20
C VAL A 156 -6.37 -19.17 6.56
N LEU A 157 -6.56 -17.85 6.66
CA LEU A 157 -6.95 -17.18 7.89
C LEU A 157 -8.33 -17.62 8.39
N HIS A 158 -9.33 -17.60 7.51
CA HIS A 158 -10.70 -18.00 7.84
C HIS A 158 -10.74 -19.46 8.28
N THR A 159 -10.00 -20.34 7.60
CA THR A 159 -9.90 -21.77 7.96
C THR A 159 -9.25 -21.94 9.32
N TYR A 160 -8.15 -21.23 9.58
CA TYR A 160 -7.43 -21.29 10.85
C TYR A 160 -8.28 -20.81 12.04
N CYS A 161 -9.09 -19.77 11.85
CA CYS A 161 -9.92 -19.20 12.90
C CYS A 161 -11.24 -19.94 13.13
N LYS A 162 -11.78 -20.67 12.13
CA LYS A 162 -13.12 -21.26 12.14
C LYS A 162 -13.46 -22.06 13.41
N ASP A 163 -12.51 -22.85 13.91
CA ASP A 163 -12.70 -23.76 15.05
C ASP A 163 -11.91 -23.30 16.29
N LYS A 164 -11.42 -22.05 16.31
CA LYS A 164 -10.64 -21.47 17.40
C LYS A 164 -11.35 -20.25 17.99
N PRO A 165 -11.14 -19.91 19.27
CA PRO A 165 -11.65 -18.68 19.88
C PRO A 165 -10.82 -17.45 19.44
N ILE A 166 -10.55 -17.34 18.14
CA ILE A 166 -9.73 -16.30 17.52
C ILE A 166 -10.55 -15.64 16.43
N ASP A 167 -10.88 -14.36 16.60
CA ASP A 167 -11.51 -13.60 15.52
C ASP A 167 -10.47 -13.17 14.47
N TRP A 168 -10.92 -12.84 13.26
CA TRP A 168 -10.07 -12.23 12.24
C TRP A 168 -10.56 -10.85 11.84
N VAL A 169 -9.65 -10.02 11.32
CA VAL A 169 -9.95 -8.77 10.61
C VAL A 169 -9.10 -8.73 9.36
N VAL A 170 -9.65 -8.24 8.24
CA VAL A 170 -8.89 -7.98 7.02
C VAL A 170 -8.98 -6.50 6.66
N THR A 171 -7.87 -5.88 6.24
CA THR A 171 -7.86 -4.47 5.81
C THR A 171 -7.51 -4.33 4.34
N TYR A 172 -8.23 -3.47 3.62
CA TYR A 172 -8.08 -3.18 2.19
C TYR A 172 -7.59 -1.73 1.97
N PRO A 173 -6.30 -1.43 2.20
CA PRO A 173 -5.71 -0.15 1.81
C PRO A 173 -5.62 0.01 0.28
N ASN A 174 -5.68 1.24 -0.21
CA ASN A 174 -5.41 1.63 -1.60
C ASN A 174 -4.26 2.62 -1.71
N ASP A 175 -3.40 2.44 -2.72
CA ASP A 175 -2.29 3.31 -3.11
C ASP A 175 -1.65 4.04 -1.92
N VAL A 176 -0.93 3.27 -1.10
CA VAL A 176 -0.47 3.72 0.21
C VAL A 176 0.49 4.92 0.08
N ILE A 177 0.14 6.00 0.76
CA ILE A 177 0.99 7.16 1.02
C ILE A 177 1.71 6.90 2.33
N GLY A 178 3.02 6.70 2.27
CA GLY A 178 3.85 6.43 3.44
C GLY A 178 5.31 6.29 3.07
N PHE A 179 6.16 6.09 4.06
CA PHE A 179 7.60 5.97 3.90
C PHE A 179 8.17 4.76 4.65
N ALA A 180 8.96 3.95 3.95
CA ALA A 180 9.80 2.91 4.53
C ALA A 180 10.99 2.60 3.63
N LYS A 181 12.15 2.29 4.22
CA LYS A 181 13.37 1.93 3.48
C LYS A 181 13.27 0.52 2.89
N GLY A 182 13.50 0.38 1.58
CA GLY A 182 13.47 -0.91 0.89
C GLY A 182 12.07 -1.44 0.55
N ASN A 183 11.07 -0.56 0.48
CA ASN A 183 9.70 -0.88 0.09
C ASN A 183 9.51 -0.94 -1.45
N PHE A 184 8.61 -1.81 -1.94
CA PHE A 184 8.37 -2.08 -3.36
C PHE A 184 7.26 -1.22 -4.00
N MET A 185 6.46 -0.48 -3.23
CA MET A 185 5.42 0.42 -3.76
C MET A 185 5.42 1.73 -2.99
N ASN A 186 6.04 2.77 -3.54
CA ASN A 186 6.24 4.04 -2.81
C ASN A 186 5.83 5.25 -3.66
N LEU A 187 4.52 5.57 -3.60
CA LEU A 187 3.92 6.68 -4.36
C LEU A 187 4.59 8.02 -4.04
N GLY A 188 4.72 8.36 -2.76
CA GLY A 188 5.30 9.63 -2.30
C GLY A 188 6.74 9.82 -2.74
N THR A 189 7.57 8.77 -2.66
CA THR A 189 8.98 8.87 -3.09
C THR A 189 9.11 9.09 -4.58
N SER A 190 8.45 8.25 -5.40
CA SER A 190 8.57 8.37 -6.86
C SER A 190 8.03 9.70 -7.38
N VAL A 191 6.89 10.19 -6.86
CA VAL A 191 6.31 11.46 -7.32
C VAL A 191 7.13 12.67 -6.87
N GLY A 192 7.71 12.62 -5.67
CA GLY A 192 8.61 13.66 -5.17
C GLY A 192 9.92 13.72 -5.95
N LEU A 193 10.51 12.57 -6.28
CA LEU A 193 11.73 12.49 -7.09
C LEU A 193 11.49 12.99 -8.51
N TYR A 194 10.35 12.64 -9.12
CA TYR A 194 9.95 13.17 -10.42
C TYR A 194 9.91 14.71 -10.40
N ALA A 195 9.26 15.31 -9.41
CA ALA A 195 9.19 16.76 -9.26
C ALA A 195 10.58 17.37 -9.01
N ALA A 196 11.38 16.81 -8.11
CA ALA A 196 12.71 17.31 -7.78
C ALA A 196 13.66 17.32 -8.99
N VAL A 197 13.67 16.23 -9.77
CA VAL A 197 14.50 16.13 -10.98
C VAL A 197 13.98 17.04 -12.09
N THR A 198 12.66 17.15 -12.27
CA THR A 198 12.05 18.11 -13.22
C THR A 198 12.51 19.54 -12.92
N LYS A 199 12.55 19.91 -11.63
CA LYS A 199 13.06 21.22 -11.18
C LYS A 199 14.55 21.40 -11.50
N GLU A 200 15.37 20.40 -11.21
CA GLU A 200 16.81 20.44 -11.50
C GLU A 200 17.08 20.60 -13.00
N MET A 201 16.23 20.02 -13.85
CA MET A 201 16.30 20.16 -15.31
C MET A 201 15.79 21.52 -15.82
N GLY A 202 15.28 22.39 -14.94
CA GLY A 202 14.73 23.70 -15.30
C GLY A 202 13.43 23.62 -16.11
N GLN A 203 12.67 22.53 -15.96
CA GLN A 203 11.45 22.27 -16.72
C GLN A 203 10.19 22.64 -15.93
N GLU A 204 9.09 22.89 -16.64
CA GLU A 204 7.76 22.94 -16.03
C GLU A 204 7.26 21.53 -15.71
N LEU A 205 6.38 21.41 -14.71
CA LEU A 205 5.84 20.13 -14.29
C LEU A 205 4.73 19.67 -15.22
N VAL A 206 4.99 18.63 -16.00
CA VAL A 206 4.02 17.95 -16.87
C VAL A 206 3.51 16.69 -16.17
N PHE A 207 2.20 16.46 -16.17
CA PHE A 207 1.60 15.22 -15.67
C PHE A 207 2.01 14.03 -16.57
N PRO A 208 2.72 13.02 -16.02
CA PRO A 208 3.26 11.94 -16.84
C PRO A 208 2.21 10.86 -17.17
N GLY A 209 1.08 10.85 -16.47
CA GLY A 209 0.03 9.83 -16.59
C GLY A 209 -1.03 10.12 -17.66
N SER A 210 -2.21 9.53 -17.48
CA SER A 210 -3.33 9.65 -18.42
C SER A 210 -4.03 11.00 -18.27
N GLU A 211 -4.27 11.69 -19.39
CA GLU A 211 -5.14 12.87 -19.44
C GLU A 211 -6.55 12.56 -18.93
N THR A 212 -7.05 11.35 -19.22
CA THR A 212 -8.36 10.91 -18.72
C THR A 212 -8.36 10.88 -17.20
N PHE A 213 -7.37 10.26 -16.59
CA PHE A 213 -7.31 10.07 -15.14
C PHE A 213 -6.91 11.32 -14.36
N TYR A 214 -6.29 12.30 -15.02
CA TYR A 214 -6.03 13.60 -14.42
C TYR A 214 -7.28 14.23 -13.79
N THR A 215 -8.45 14.01 -14.40
CA THR A 215 -9.76 14.53 -13.96
C THR A 215 -10.64 13.50 -13.26
N ARG A 216 -10.13 12.27 -13.03
CA ARG A 216 -10.84 11.17 -12.35
C ARG A 216 -10.56 11.17 -10.86
N PHE A 217 -11.38 10.42 -10.14
CA PHE A 217 -11.30 10.29 -8.69
C PHE A 217 -10.50 9.07 -8.26
N ASP A 218 -9.70 9.25 -7.22
CA ASP A 218 -8.96 8.20 -6.50
C ASP A 218 -9.10 8.40 -4.97
N CYS A 219 -8.93 7.35 -4.19
CA CYS A 219 -8.93 7.37 -2.73
C CYS A 219 -7.63 6.76 -2.23
N PHE A 220 -6.86 7.49 -1.43
CA PHE A 220 -5.55 7.02 -0.97
C PHE A 220 -5.58 6.52 0.48
N THR A 221 -4.54 5.82 0.89
CA THR A 221 -4.37 5.36 2.27
C THR A 221 -3.09 5.90 2.86
N PHE A 222 -3.20 6.77 3.86
CA PHE A 222 -2.07 7.19 4.65
C PHE A 222 -1.65 6.08 5.62
N SER A 223 -0.38 5.69 5.61
CA SER A 223 0.14 4.58 6.40
C SER A 223 -0.08 4.75 7.91
N ARG A 224 0.03 5.99 8.43
CA ARG A 224 -0.23 6.28 9.85
C ARG A 224 -1.71 6.15 10.21
N LEU A 225 -2.61 6.58 9.31
CA LEU A 225 -4.06 6.42 9.53
C LEU A 225 -4.46 4.94 9.46
N HIS A 226 -3.86 4.16 8.56
CA HIS A 226 -4.04 2.71 8.51
C HIS A 226 -3.58 2.04 9.80
N ALA A 227 -2.44 2.43 10.35
CA ALA A 227 -1.97 1.94 11.64
C ALA A 227 -2.98 2.23 12.78
N GLN A 228 -3.49 3.46 12.86
CA GLN A 228 -4.55 3.82 13.83
C GLN A 228 -5.80 2.96 13.63
N PHE A 229 -6.20 2.72 12.37
CA PHE A 229 -7.32 1.85 12.05
C PHE A 229 -7.09 0.42 12.54
N CYS A 230 -5.92 -0.15 12.29
CA CYS A 230 -5.57 -1.49 12.76
C CYS A 230 -5.62 -1.60 14.29
N VAL A 231 -5.10 -0.60 15.03
CA VAL A 231 -5.17 -0.58 16.49
C VAL A 231 -6.62 -0.46 17.00
N TRP A 232 -7.45 0.37 16.35
CA TRP A 232 -8.88 0.45 16.64
C TRP A 232 -9.58 -0.90 16.39
N ALA A 233 -9.38 -1.50 15.21
CA ALA A 233 -10.02 -2.76 14.82
C ALA A 233 -9.56 -3.95 15.68
N ALA A 234 -8.35 -3.91 16.24
CA ALA A 234 -7.89 -4.89 17.21
C ALA A 234 -8.74 -4.86 18.50
N LEU A 235 -9.14 -3.67 18.95
CA LEU A 235 -9.81 -3.49 20.25
C LEU A 235 -11.33 -3.32 20.18
N GLU A 236 -11.90 -2.99 19.01
CA GLU A 236 -13.35 -2.84 18.82
C GLU A 236 -14.02 -4.23 18.76
N PRO A 237 -14.88 -4.60 19.72
CA PRO A 237 -15.50 -5.92 19.74
C PRO A 237 -16.30 -6.24 18.47
N ARG A 238 -17.00 -5.25 17.91
CA ARG A 238 -17.84 -5.41 16.71
C ARG A 238 -17.06 -5.53 15.40
N ALA A 239 -15.74 -5.34 15.43
CA ALA A 239 -14.88 -5.48 14.25
C ALA A 239 -14.47 -6.93 13.99
N GLY A 240 -14.73 -7.87 14.90
CA GLY A 240 -14.33 -9.27 14.75
C GLY A 240 -15.05 -9.98 13.60
N ASN A 241 -14.30 -10.77 12.85
CA ASN A 241 -14.73 -11.54 11.68
C ASN A 241 -15.26 -10.66 10.54
N GLU A 242 -14.60 -9.53 10.32
CA GLU A 242 -14.98 -8.54 9.31
C GLU A 242 -13.77 -8.08 8.48
N ALA A 243 -14.02 -7.83 7.20
CA ALA A 243 -13.10 -7.10 6.33
C ALA A 243 -13.48 -5.61 6.24
N PHE A 244 -12.50 -4.73 6.11
CA PHE A 244 -12.70 -3.28 6.04
C PHE A 244 -11.86 -2.63 4.95
N ASN A 245 -12.51 -1.76 4.19
CA ASN A 245 -11.81 -0.70 3.47
C ASN A 245 -11.12 0.25 4.45
N VAL A 246 -9.94 0.72 4.08
CA VAL A 246 -9.19 1.70 4.88
C VAL A 246 -8.58 2.73 3.94
N VAL A 247 -9.21 3.90 3.81
CA VAL A 247 -8.74 5.06 3.03
C VAL A 247 -8.86 6.35 3.85
N ASN A 248 -8.23 7.42 3.39
CA ASN A 248 -8.12 8.72 4.05
C ASN A 248 -9.45 9.37 4.43
N GLY A 249 -10.51 9.04 3.68
CA GLY A 249 -11.88 9.50 3.95
C GLY A 249 -12.33 10.65 3.06
N ASP A 250 -11.46 11.15 2.18
CA ASP A 250 -11.73 11.99 1.02
C ASP A 250 -11.59 11.19 -0.30
N ALA A 251 -12.02 11.81 -1.39
CA ALA A 251 -11.74 11.40 -2.75
C ALA A 251 -11.04 12.56 -3.46
N GLU A 252 -9.99 12.26 -4.21
CA GLU A 252 -9.11 13.25 -4.81
C GLU A 252 -8.95 13.04 -6.31
N SER A 253 -8.45 14.07 -6.97
CA SER A 253 -8.09 14.00 -8.40
C SER A 253 -6.72 14.63 -8.61
N TRP A 254 -6.00 14.17 -9.63
CA TRP A 254 -4.69 14.76 -9.94
C TRP A 254 -4.80 16.21 -10.42
N GLN A 255 -5.93 16.66 -10.98
CA GLN A 255 -6.17 18.08 -11.25
C GLN A 255 -6.16 18.95 -9.97
N ASN A 256 -6.46 18.38 -8.81
CA ASN A 256 -6.37 19.06 -7.51
C ASN A 256 -4.98 18.88 -6.87
N LEU A 257 -4.43 17.65 -6.88
CA LEU A 257 -3.15 17.34 -6.23
C LEU A 257 -1.92 17.89 -6.99
N TRP A 258 -1.96 17.92 -8.32
CA TRP A 258 -0.81 18.26 -9.15
C TRP A 258 -0.36 19.73 -9.05
N PRO A 259 -1.27 20.73 -9.02
CA PRO A 259 -0.88 22.11 -8.74
C PRO A 259 -0.28 22.30 -7.34
N LYS A 260 -0.78 21.57 -6.34
CA LYS A 260 -0.22 21.59 -4.98
C LYS A 260 1.20 21.02 -4.96
N LEU A 261 1.43 19.91 -5.69
CA LEU A 261 2.75 19.32 -5.89
C LEU A 261 3.71 20.31 -6.54
N ALA A 262 3.29 20.95 -7.64
CA ALA A 262 4.09 21.98 -8.30
C ALA A 262 4.47 23.11 -7.33
N ALA A 263 3.50 23.64 -6.59
CA ALA A 263 3.72 24.71 -5.63
C ALA A 263 4.74 24.31 -4.54
N ARG A 264 4.61 23.11 -3.96
CA ARG A 264 5.54 22.60 -2.95
C ARG A 264 6.97 22.57 -3.46
N PHE A 265 7.20 22.06 -4.66
CA PHE A 265 8.55 21.97 -5.22
C PHE A 265 9.03 23.28 -5.86
N GLY A 266 8.25 24.36 -5.85
CA GLY A 266 8.61 25.63 -6.50
C GLY A 266 8.61 25.53 -8.03
N LEU A 267 7.74 24.69 -8.57
CA LEU A 267 7.49 24.48 -9.99
C LEU A 267 6.18 25.16 -10.42
N LYS A 268 5.97 25.21 -11.73
CA LYS A 268 4.68 25.55 -12.33
C LYS A 268 4.17 24.35 -13.11
N VAL A 269 2.86 24.12 -13.06
CA VAL A 269 2.21 23.18 -13.97
C VAL A 269 2.27 23.78 -15.37
N LYS A 270 2.67 22.98 -16.35
CA LYS A 270 2.65 23.39 -17.75
C LYS A 270 1.19 23.57 -18.21
N GLU A 271 0.81 24.80 -18.53
CA GLU A 271 -0.59 25.19 -18.80
C GLU A 271 -1.23 24.42 -19.96
N ASP A 272 -0.42 24.09 -20.97
CA ASP A 272 -0.81 23.42 -22.19
C ASP A 272 -0.34 21.95 -22.23
N GLN A 273 -0.04 21.36 -21.07
CA GLN A 273 0.57 20.02 -20.95
C GLN A 273 -0.11 18.92 -21.77
N PHE A 274 -1.41 19.02 -22.02
CA PHE A 274 -2.19 18.04 -22.77
C PHE A 274 -2.28 18.33 -24.29
N LEU A 275 -1.98 19.55 -24.73
CA LEU A 275 -1.92 19.94 -26.15
C LEU A 275 -0.57 19.60 -26.80
N GLN A 276 0.47 19.39 -25.97
CA GLN A 276 1.81 19.10 -26.44
C GLN A 276 1.93 17.68 -26.98
N ASP A 277 2.90 17.47 -27.88
CA ASP A 277 3.31 16.14 -28.28
C ASP A 277 3.90 15.36 -27.08
N ALA A 278 3.62 14.07 -27.02
CA ALA A 278 4.10 13.17 -25.98
C ALA A 278 4.99 12.08 -26.60
N PRO A 279 6.24 12.41 -27.01
CA PRO A 279 7.11 11.48 -27.74
C PRO A 279 7.54 10.27 -26.89
N ASP A 280 7.46 10.39 -25.56
CA ASP A 280 7.76 9.31 -24.61
C ASP A 280 6.50 8.57 -24.14
N ALA A 281 5.37 8.76 -24.81
CA ALA A 281 4.12 8.13 -24.39
C ALA A 281 4.17 6.59 -24.51
N SER A 282 3.38 5.94 -23.67
CA SER A 282 3.15 4.49 -23.74
C SER A 282 1.71 4.16 -23.38
N THR A 283 1.21 3.05 -23.92
CA THR A 283 -0.10 2.51 -23.58
C THR A 283 0.01 1.00 -23.41
N ALA A 284 -0.65 0.47 -22.38
CA ALA A 284 -0.83 -0.95 -22.15
C ALA A 284 -2.30 -1.26 -21.87
N GLU A 285 -2.81 -2.33 -22.46
CA GLU A 285 -4.15 -2.84 -22.16
C GLU A 285 -4.11 -3.64 -20.86
N LEU A 286 -5.15 -3.48 -20.03
CA LEU A 286 -5.36 -4.32 -18.85
C LEU A 286 -6.20 -5.55 -19.21
N ALA A 287 -6.67 -6.30 -18.23
CA ALA A 287 -7.43 -7.53 -18.48
C ALA A 287 -8.63 -7.26 -19.40
N GLU A 288 -8.81 -8.12 -20.41
CA GLU A 288 -9.91 -8.00 -21.40
C GLU A 288 -11.27 -7.84 -20.73
N ARG A 289 -11.47 -8.58 -19.64
CA ARG A 289 -12.65 -8.48 -18.78
C ARG A 289 -12.28 -7.70 -17.50
N PRO A 290 -12.57 -6.40 -17.38
CA PRO A 290 -12.28 -5.66 -16.15
C PRO A 290 -13.21 -6.13 -15.00
N PRO A 291 -12.91 -5.79 -13.73
CA PRO A 291 -13.73 -6.23 -12.60
C PRO A 291 -15.19 -5.77 -12.66
N LEU A 292 -15.49 -4.59 -13.24
CA LEU A 292 -16.87 -4.12 -13.43
C LEU A 292 -17.74 -5.10 -14.24
N ALA A 293 -17.13 -5.93 -15.10
CA ALA A 293 -17.84 -6.94 -15.88
C ALA A 293 -18.35 -8.12 -15.03
N GLU A 294 -17.97 -8.24 -13.75
CA GLU A 294 -18.56 -9.23 -12.84
C GLU A 294 -19.95 -8.83 -12.34
N VAL A 295 -20.29 -7.54 -12.42
CA VAL A 295 -21.58 -7.02 -11.94
C VAL A 295 -22.40 -6.37 -13.04
N GLU A 296 -22.00 -6.52 -14.32
CA GLU A 296 -22.60 -5.78 -15.43
C GLU A 296 -24.10 -6.05 -15.61
N LYS A 297 -24.57 -7.26 -15.26
CA LYS A 297 -25.99 -7.61 -15.37
C LYS A 297 -26.78 -6.94 -14.26
N GLU A 298 -26.25 -7.01 -13.04
CA GLU A 298 -26.81 -6.48 -11.81
C GLU A 298 -26.91 -4.95 -11.87
N VAL A 299 -25.92 -4.28 -12.48
CA VAL A 299 -25.89 -2.82 -12.60
C VAL A 299 -26.38 -2.27 -13.95
N GLY A 300 -26.88 -3.13 -14.84
CA GLY A 300 -27.47 -2.70 -16.12
C GLY A 300 -26.46 -2.17 -17.16
N LEU A 301 -25.25 -2.70 -17.17
CA LEU A 301 -24.14 -2.31 -18.05
C LEU A 301 -23.77 -3.36 -19.11
N VAL A 302 -24.63 -4.36 -19.36
CA VAL A 302 -24.40 -5.40 -20.37
C VAL A 302 -24.00 -4.78 -21.72
N GLY A 303 -22.82 -5.16 -22.22
CA GLY A 303 -22.27 -4.66 -23.49
C GLY A 303 -21.77 -3.20 -23.46
N LYS A 304 -21.67 -2.59 -22.28
CA LYS A 304 -21.14 -1.23 -22.07
C LYS A 304 -19.79 -1.21 -21.36
N VAL A 305 -19.43 -2.29 -20.68
CA VAL A 305 -18.13 -2.41 -20.00
C VAL A 305 -17.03 -2.55 -21.05
N LYS A 306 -16.02 -1.68 -20.96
CA LYS A 306 -14.87 -1.64 -21.89
C LYS A 306 -13.60 -2.06 -21.18
N GLN A 307 -12.70 -2.71 -21.91
CA GLN A 307 -11.35 -2.99 -21.44
C GLN A 307 -10.65 -1.68 -21.04
N SER A 308 -10.04 -1.70 -19.86
CA SER A 308 -9.31 -0.56 -19.31
C SER A 308 -7.88 -0.52 -19.83
N LYS A 309 -7.24 0.65 -19.70
CA LYS A 309 -5.86 0.87 -20.15
C LYS A 309 -5.06 1.58 -19.08
N VAL A 310 -3.74 1.41 -19.18
CA VAL A 310 -2.75 2.30 -18.59
C VAL A 310 -2.14 3.12 -19.72
N GLU A 311 -2.29 4.43 -19.66
CA GLU A 311 -1.87 5.41 -20.65
C GLU A 311 -0.93 6.39 -19.96
N GLN A 312 0.30 6.48 -20.43
CA GLN A 312 1.29 7.42 -19.92
C GLN A 312 1.65 8.39 -21.03
N ARG A 313 1.63 9.69 -20.72
CA ARG A 313 2.22 10.72 -21.58
C ARG A 313 3.75 10.69 -21.50
N ILE A 314 4.31 10.23 -20.39
CA ILE A 314 5.73 9.99 -20.19
C ILE A 314 5.88 8.61 -19.57
N ASP A 315 6.44 7.65 -20.31
CA ASP A 315 6.86 6.35 -19.78
C ASP A 315 7.97 6.58 -18.74
N LEU A 316 7.58 6.54 -17.46
CA LEU A 316 8.48 6.89 -16.35
C LEU A 316 9.66 5.93 -16.22
N THR A 317 9.48 4.67 -16.61
CA THR A 317 10.55 3.68 -16.66
C THR A 317 11.59 4.10 -17.69
N LYS A 318 11.20 4.48 -18.91
CA LYS A 318 12.14 4.98 -19.92
C LYS A 318 12.73 6.34 -19.54
N TRP A 319 11.91 7.26 -19.03
CA TRP A 319 12.33 8.60 -18.61
C TRP A 319 13.43 8.54 -17.54
N SER A 320 13.27 7.70 -16.52
CA SER A 320 14.28 7.51 -15.47
C SER A 320 15.64 7.03 -15.99
N GLN A 321 15.67 6.40 -17.18
CA GLN A 321 16.90 5.88 -17.78
C GLN A 321 17.62 6.89 -18.68
N LYS A 322 17.00 8.04 -19.00
CA LYS A 322 17.59 9.02 -19.91
C LYS A 322 18.88 9.63 -19.33
N PRO A 323 19.95 9.80 -20.14
CA PRO A 323 21.23 10.34 -19.65
C PRO A 323 21.11 11.70 -18.96
N GLU A 324 20.29 12.60 -19.50
CA GLU A 324 20.04 13.93 -18.95
C GLU A 324 19.30 13.89 -17.61
N VAL A 325 18.35 12.96 -17.44
CA VAL A 325 17.59 12.75 -16.20
C VAL A 325 18.52 12.20 -15.11
N LYS A 326 19.32 11.17 -15.43
CA LYS A 326 20.32 10.62 -14.50
C LYS A 326 21.36 11.65 -14.10
N LYS A 327 21.83 12.46 -15.05
CA LYS A 327 22.79 13.53 -14.79
C LYS A 327 22.21 14.60 -13.88
N ALA A 328 20.96 14.99 -14.09
CA ALA A 328 20.26 15.94 -13.23
C ALA A 328 20.13 15.39 -11.80
N TRP A 329 19.65 14.14 -11.64
CA TRP A 329 19.61 13.50 -10.33
C TRP A 329 20.98 13.45 -9.65
N GLN A 330 22.03 13.02 -10.35
CA GLN A 330 23.37 12.93 -9.79
C GLN A 330 23.89 14.30 -9.31
N SER A 331 23.69 15.36 -10.11
CA SER A 331 24.03 16.74 -9.76
C SER A 331 23.31 17.20 -8.49
N LEU A 332 21.99 16.99 -8.45
CA LEU A 332 21.15 17.35 -7.32
C LEU A 332 21.56 16.59 -6.05
N ALA A 333 21.73 15.27 -6.15
CA ALA A 333 22.10 14.43 -5.03
C ALA A 333 23.50 14.76 -4.47
N ASP A 334 24.47 15.06 -5.33
CA ASP A 334 25.81 15.49 -4.91
C ASP A 334 25.78 16.86 -4.23
N ARG A 335 25.02 17.81 -4.77
CA ARG A 335 24.92 19.17 -4.24
C ARG A 335 24.24 19.21 -2.87
N GLU A 336 23.14 18.47 -2.71
CA GLU A 336 22.30 18.49 -1.51
C GLU A 336 22.65 17.38 -0.50
N GLY A 337 23.56 16.47 -0.87
CA GLY A 337 23.99 15.35 -0.03
C GLY A 337 22.90 14.30 0.17
N LEU A 338 22.17 13.95 -0.90
CA LEU A 338 21.05 13.00 -0.88
C LEU A 338 21.52 11.54 -0.98
N GLU A 339 20.64 10.60 -0.61
CA GLU A 339 20.84 9.16 -0.83
C GLU A 339 20.85 8.87 -2.34
N LYS A 340 22.05 8.72 -2.91
CA LYS A 340 22.23 8.64 -4.37
C LYS A 340 21.44 7.52 -5.03
N ASP A 341 21.31 6.38 -4.37
CA ASP A 341 20.62 5.21 -4.92
C ASP A 341 19.09 5.25 -4.71
N ALA A 342 18.54 6.33 -4.13
CA ALA A 342 17.10 6.49 -3.94
C ALA A 342 16.35 6.58 -5.29
N PHE A 343 16.96 7.16 -6.32
CA PHE A 343 16.35 7.30 -7.64
C PHE A 343 16.28 5.96 -8.39
N GLU A 344 17.30 5.12 -8.25
CA GLU A 344 17.33 3.76 -8.78
C GLU A 344 16.38 2.82 -8.03
N LYS A 345 16.18 3.06 -6.73
CA LYS A 345 15.22 2.31 -5.89
C LYS A 345 13.78 2.76 -6.07
N ALA A 346 13.53 3.89 -6.74
CA ALA A 346 12.18 4.39 -6.96
C ALA A 346 11.41 3.45 -7.92
N THR A 347 10.14 3.22 -7.59
CA THR A 347 9.27 2.28 -8.32
C THR A 347 8.54 3.05 -9.42
N TRP A 348 9.24 3.29 -10.53
CA TRP A 348 8.76 4.10 -11.66
C TRP A 348 7.60 3.46 -12.42
N ASP A 349 7.64 2.14 -12.56
CA ASP A 349 6.58 1.32 -13.15
C ASP A 349 5.29 1.39 -12.32
N PHE A 350 5.41 1.33 -10.99
CA PHE A 350 4.29 1.51 -10.08
C PHE A 350 3.68 2.92 -10.19
N LEU A 351 4.51 3.96 -10.20
CA LEU A 351 4.01 5.33 -10.38
C LEU A 351 3.33 5.51 -11.75
N GLY A 352 3.93 4.95 -12.81
CA GLY A 352 3.37 4.94 -14.16
C GLY A 352 2.02 4.24 -14.22
N PHE A 353 1.88 3.12 -13.50
CA PHE A 353 0.60 2.41 -13.36
C PHE A 353 -0.44 3.28 -12.65
N VAL A 354 -0.12 3.84 -11.47
CA VAL A 354 -1.05 4.65 -10.66
C VAL A 354 -1.55 5.88 -11.43
N LEU A 355 -0.64 6.65 -12.02
CA LEU A 355 -0.99 7.87 -12.75
C LEU A 355 -1.59 7.59 -14.14
N GLY A 356 -1.28 6.42 -14.70
CA GLY A 356 -1.64 6.05 -16.06
C GLY A 356 -2.99 5.37 -16.20
N ARG A 357 -3.69 4.99 -15.12
CA ARG A 357 -5.04 4.40 -15.23
C ARG A 357 -5.96 5.30 -16.06
N ASN A 358 -7.07 4.79 -16.58
CA ASN A 358 -8.08 5.59 -17.27
C ASN A 358 -9.49 5.47 -16.67
N TYR A 359 -9.57 5.12 -15.38
CA TYR A 359 -10.80 4.83 -14.65
C TYR A 359 -10.71 5.33 -13.20
N ASP A 360 -11.87 5.59 -12.59
CA ASP A 360 -12.00 6.01 -11.19
C ASP A 360 -11.69 4.86 -10.20
N LEU A 361 -11.17 5.21 -9.04
CA LEU A 361 -10.97 4.34 -7.88
C LEU A 361 -11.60 4.98 -6.63
N VAL A 362 -12.86 4.64 -6.35
CA VAL A 362 -13.59 5.22 -5.20
C VAL A 362 -13.91 4.12 -4.21
N ILE A 363 -13.46 4.28 -2.97
CA ILE A 363 -13.57 3.25 -1.92
C ILE A 363 -14.42 3.78 -0.77
N SER A 364 -15.43 3.01 -0.35
CA SER A 364 -16.34 3.41 0.72
C SER A 364 -15.77 3.09 2.11
N MET A 365 -15.76 4.08 2.99
CA MET A 365 -15.50 3.90 4.44
C MET A 365 -16.77 3.65 5.26
N SER A 366 -17.92 3.45 4.60
CA SER A 366 -19.23 3.45 5.28
C SER A 366 -19.35 2.35 6.34
N LYS A 367 -18.78 1.16 6.10
CA LYS A 367 -18.84 0.03 7.04
C LYS A 367 -18.12 0.35 8.35
N ALA A 368 -16.86 0.79 8.25
CA ALA A 368 -16.08 1.23 9.40
C ALA A 368 -16.75 2.39 10.16
N ARG A 369 -17.27 3.39 9.44
CA ARG A 369 -17.96 4.54 10.07
C ARG A 369 -19.21 4.13 10.84
N LYS A 370 -19.99 3.16 10.35
CA LYS A 370 -21.14 2.60 11.09
C LYS A 370 -20.73 1.91 12.40
N LEU A 371 -19.50 1.41 12.49
CA LEU A 371 -18.94 0.83 13.70
C LEU A 371 -18.26 1.87 14.61
N GLY A 372 -18.23 3.15 14.23
CA GLY A 372 -17.71 4.24 15.05
C GLY A 372 -16.30 4.69 14.70
N TRP A 373 -15.68 4.18 13.63
CA TRP A 373 -14.43 4.74 13.12
C TRP A 373 -14.66 6.16 12.58
N THR A 374 -13.87 7.11 13.04
CA THR A 374 -13.97 8.54 12.66
C THR A 374 -12.67 9.12 12.13
N GLY A 375 -11.61 8.31 12.03
CA GLY A 375 -10.31 8.77 11.52
C GLY A 375 -10.42 9.29 10.08
N TYR A 376 -9.71 10.40 9.85
CA TYR A 376 -9.68 11.14 8.60
C TYR A 376 -8.33 11.85 8.49
N ILE A 377 -7.83 11.99 7.26
CA ILE A 377 -6.74 12.90 6.92
C ILE A 377 -7.00 13.48 5.53
N ASP A 378 -6.67 14.74 5.30
CA ASP A 378 -6.64 15.30 3.95
C ASP A 378 -5.50 14.63 3.16
N THR A 379 -5.81 14.15 1.95
CA THR A 379 -4.84 13.40 1.15
C THR A 379 -3.61 14.23 0.80
N TRP A 380 -3.74 15.54 0.56
CA TRP A 380 -2.57 16.40 0.32
C TRP A 380 -1.73 16.56 1.58
N ASP A 381 -2.35 16.74 2.75
CA ASP A 381 -1.62 16.81 4.02
C ASP A 381 -0.82 15.52 4.25
N SER A 382 -1.40 14.35 3.93
CA SER A 382 -0.70 13.07 4.02
C SER A 382 0.51 12.96 3.08
N LEU A 383 0.41 13.47 1.85
CA LEU A 383 1.54 13.55 0.91
C LEU A 383 2.61 14.52 1.42
N SER A 384 2.18 15.68 1.93
CA SER A 384 3.07 16.71 2.46
C SER A 384 3.89 16.20 3.65
N GLU A 385 3.26 15.48 4.58
CA GLU A 385 3.95 14.83 5.71
C GLU A 385 5.00 13.81 5.23
N VAL A 386 4.64 12.98 4.23
CA VAL A 386 5.59 12.00 3.67
C VAL A 386 6.76 12.69 2.97
N PHE A 387 6.53 13.81 2.28
CA PHE A 387 7.63 14.59 1.71
C PHE A 387 8.54 15.16 2.81
N ASP A 388 7.99 15.64 3.92
CA ASP A 388 8.79 16.11 5.06
C ASP A 388 9.66 15.00 5.66
N ASP A 389 9.13 13.76 5.75
CA ASP A 389 9.89 12.58 6.16
C ASP A 389 11.04 12.28 5.18
N LEU A 390 10.75 12.30 3.88
CA LEU A 390 11.72 12.04 2.81
C LEU A 390 12.84 13.10 2.76
N GLU A 391 12.52 14.36 3.04
CA GLU A 391 13.51 15.44 3.18
C GLU A 391 14.40 15.24 4.41
N SER A 392 13.80 14.83 5.53
CA SER A 392 14.52 14.55 6.78
C SER A 392 15.49 13.39 6.62
N GLU A 393 15.12 12.39 5.83
CA GLU A 393 15.93 11.22 5.49
C GLU A 393 16.89 11.46 4.31
N LYS A 394 16.94 12.68 3.77
CA LYS A 394 17.79 13.06 2.62
C LYS A 394 17.54 12.22 1.37
N ILE A 395 16.31 11.77 1.17
CA ILE A 395 15.87 11.15 -0.09
C ILE A 395 15.41 12.24 -1.07
N LEU A 396 14.76 13.28 -0.55
CA LEU A 396 14.39 14.47 -1.31
C LEU A 396 15.20 15.69 -0.86
N PRO A 397 15.48 16.65 -1.76
CA PRO A 397 16.02 17.95 -1.36
C PRO A 397 14.98 18.72 -0.55
N LYS A 398 15.43 19.58 0.37
CA LYS A 398 14.53 20.45 1.12
C LYS A 398 13.73 21.35 0.19
N THR A 399 12.41 21.37 0.35
CA THR A 399 11.52 22.26 -0.41
C THR A 399 11.21 23.51 0.41
N LYS A 400 12.20 24.40 0.57
CA LYS A 400 12.02 25.75 1.15
C LYS A 400 12.84 26.79 0.43
#